data_AF-A0AAU6CXH9-F1
#
_entry.id   AF-A0AAU6CXH9-F1
#
_cell.length_a   1.000
_cell.length_b   1.000
_cell.length_c   1.000
_cell.angle_alpha   90.00
_cell.angle_beta   90.00
_cell.angle_gamma   90.00
#
_symmetry.space_group_name_H-M   'P 1'
#
loop_
_entity.id
_entity.type
_entity.pdbx_description
1 polymer ?
#
loop_
_entity_poly.entity_id
_entity_poly.type
_entity_poly.pdbx_seq_one_letter_code
_entity_poly.pdbx_strand_id
1 'polypeptide(L)'
;MGTSYEGVLVVAGVEQVRTALIQAEVTAIVVPVALERTALLPREGAYNVADVHDLGRYLSGTCGFGVLAHSLYDSDLLSLYVYRDGECVHEYQSEMAHLGTPFEDDDGEMKVELGGVLYDPDDKSLPSGPCGADAEVFVPFGSGDVDLDRLGALLRGDGLDEDEQMFAESRHWAVAQALNLQPAPLTGAYRYAKVSDYPGAVLVGPSRDEPSAGAALR
;
A
#
# COMPACT_ATOMS: atom_id res chain seq x y z
N MET A 1 18.49 -8.41 -0.24
CA MET A 1 18.19 -7.05 -0.70
C MET A 1 16.68 -7.03 -0.79
N GLY A 2 16.01 -6.41 0.18
CA GLY A 2 14.56 -6.39 0.20
C GLY A 2 14.01 -5.43 -0.84
N THR A 3 12.71 -5.55 -1.06
CA THR A 3 11.96 -4.74 -2.01
C THR A 3 11.16 -3.70 -1.22
N SER A 4 11.05 -2.49 -1.75
CA SER A 4 10.12 -1.48 -1.19
C SER A 4 9.33 -0.82 -2.32
N TYR A 5 8.04 -0.63 -2.12
CA TYR A 5 7.17 0.06 -3.07
C TYR A 5 5.92 0.61 -2.37
N GLU A 6 5.31 1.59 -3.00
CA GLU A 6 4.08 2.23 -2.54
C GLU A 6 3.16 2.44 -3.73
N GLY A 7 1.87 2.32 -3.49
CA GLY A 7 0.87 2.48 -4.52
C GLY A 7 -0.53 2.70 -3.96
N VAL A 8 -1.47 2.92 -4.86
CA VAL A 8 -2.86 3.19 -4.51
C VAL A 8 -3.79 2.40 -5.42
N LEU A 9 -4.80 1.76 -4.86
CA LEU A 9 -5.94 1.19 -5.57
C LEU A 9 -7.15 2.08 -5.38
N VAL A 10 -7.82 2.42 -6.48
CA VAL A 10 -9.00 3.28 -6.51
C VAL A 10 -10.20 2.51 -7.07
N VAL A 11 -11.34 2.61 -6.38
CA VAL A 11 -12.65 2.10 -6.81
C VAL A 11 -13.28 3.08 -7.82
N ALA A 12 -12.66 3.18 -8.99
CA ALA A 12 -13.12 3.97 -10.13
C ALA A 12 -12.40 3.53 -11.42
N GLY A 13 -13.00 3.79 -12.57
CA GLY A 13 -12.39 3.59 -13.88
C GLY A 13 -11.25 4.56 -14.20
N VAL A 14 -10.36 4.15 -15.13
CA VAL A 14 -9.10 4.83 -15.49
C VAL A 14 -9.29 6.30 -15.84
N GLU A 15 -10.31 6.67 -16.62
CA GLU A 15 -10.48 8.07 -17.05
C GLU A 15 -10.85 9.00 -15.88
N GLN A 16 -11.69 8.55 -14.95
CA GLN A 16 -12.06 9.33 -13.76
C GLN A 16 -10.84 9.58 -12.89
N VAL A 17 -10.04 8.53 -12.66
CA VAL A 17 -8.82 8.61 -11.88
C VAL A 17 -7.79 9.50 -12.57
N ARG A 18 -7.62 9.37 -13.88
CA ARG A 18 -6.74 10.21 -14.68
C ARG A 18 -7.10 11.69 -14.56
N THR A 19 -8.39 12.06 -14.63
CA THR A 19 -8.82 13.44 -14.42
C THR A 19 -8.46 13.96 -13.04
N ALA A 20 -8.68 13.15 -11.99
CA ALA A 20 -8.33 13.52 -10.62
C ALA A 20 -6.82 13.74 -10.45
N LEU A 21 -5.97 12.87 -11.01
CA LEU A 21 -4.52 13.01 -10.93
C LEU A 21 -3.99 14.22 -11.70
N ILE A 22 -4.60 14.58 -12.83
CA ILE A 22 -4.27 15.82 -13.55
C ILE A 22 -4.59 17.03 -12.68
N GLN A 23 -5.74 17.04 -11.99
CA GLN A 23 -6.12 18.14 -11.09
C GLN A 23 -5.23 18.24 -9.86
N ALA A 24 -4.74 17.11 -9.35
CA ALA A 24 -3.81 17.04 -8.24
C ALA A 24 -2.34 17.28 -8.64
N GLU A 25 -2.06 17.45 -9.94
CA GLU A 25 -0.70 17.57 -10.49
C GLU A 25 0.21 16.39 -10.12
N VAL A 26 -0.37 15.19 -9.99
CA VAL A 26 0.34 13.97 -9.60
C VAL A 26 0.85 13.22 -10.83
N THR A 27 2.13 12.83 -10.80
CA THR A 27 2.71 11.96 -11.82
C THR A 27 2.57 10.50 -11.42
N ALA A 28 1.93 9.68 -12.25
CA ALA A 28 1.73 8.26 -11.99
C ALA A 28 1.51 7.44 -13.27
N ILE A 29 1.87 6.16 -13.23
CA ILE A 29 1.33 5.17 -14.17
C ILE A 29 -0.02 4.71 -13.61
N VAL A 30 -1.07 4.87 -14.42
CA VAL A 30 -2.45 4.49 -14.09
C VAL A 30 -2.77 3.22 -14.84
N VAL A 31 -3.18 2.16 -14.14
CA VAL A 31 -3.37 0.82 -14.70
C VAL A 31 -4.75 0.27 -14.34
N PRO A 32 -5.58 -0.16 -15.30
CA PRO A 32 -6.78 -0.92 -14.98
C PRO A 32 -6.38 -2.29 -14.42
N VAL A 33 -6.89 -2.65 -13.24
CA VAL A 33 -6.59 -3.96 -12.60
C VAL A 33 -7.81 -4.85 -12.45
N ALA A 34 -9.01 -4.29 -12.58
CA ALA A 34 -10.28 -4.97 -12.81
C ALA A 34 -11.34 -3.95 -13.28
N LEU A 35 -12.58 -4.38 -13.48
CA LEU A 35 -13.69 -3.47 -13.83
C LEU A 35 -13.88 -2.41 -12.74
N GLU A 36 -13.80 -1.13 -13.11
CA GLU A 36 -13.89 0.00 -12.17
C GLU A 36 -12.89 -0.10 -11.00
N ARG A 37 -11.72 -0.72 -11.23
CA ARG A 37 -10.61 -0.81 -10.29
C ARG A 37 -9.33 -0.38 -10.98
N THR A 38 -8.73 0.68 -10.46
CA THR A 38 -7.54 1.30 -11.07
C THR A 38 -6.41 1.33 -10.05
N ALA A 39 -5.29 0.71 -10.40
CA ALA A 39 -4.05 0.84 -9.65
C ALA A 39 -3.27 2.08 -10.11
N LEU A 40 -2.62 2.71 -9.16
CA LEU A 40 -1.74 3.84 -9.33
C LEU A 40 -0.36 3.46 -8.84
N LEU A 41 0.62 3.59 -9.73
CA LEU A 41 2.02 3.59 -9.39
C LEU A 41 2.47 5.06 -9.41
N PRO A 42 2.37 5.78 -8.28
CA PRO A 42 2.83 7.16 -8.20
C PRO A 42 4.35 7.23 -8.35
N ARG A 43 4.84 8.28 -9.01
CA ARG A 43 6.28 8.54 -9.12
C ARG A 43 6.86 8.77 -7.73
N GLU A 44 7.91 8.04 -7.39
CA GLU A 44 8.61 8.25 -6.13
C GLU A 44 9.40 9.57 -6.13
N GLY A 45 9.47 10.20 -4.95
CA GLY A 45 10.27 11.39 -4.66
C GLY A 45 11.60 11.05 -4.00
N ALA A 46 11.92 11.78 -2.93
CA ALA A 46 13.13 11.55 -2.15
C ALA A 46 13.11 10.14 -1.51
N TYR A 47 14.29 9.51 -1.41
CA TYR A 47 14.46 8.19 -0.79
C TYR A 47 13.65 7.05 -1.42
N ASN A 48 13.18 7.22 -2.66
CA ASN A 48 12.33 6.25 -3.37
C ASN A 48 10.97 5.98 -2.67
N VAL A 49 10.40 7.02 -2.05
CA VAL A 49 9.09 7.01 -1.38
C VAL A 49 8.10 7.87 -2.18
N ALA A 50 6.86 7.42 -2.31
CA ALA A 50 5.74 8.15 -2.88
C ALA A 50 4.73 8.53 -1.78
N ASP A 51 4.16 9.73 -1.87
CA ASP A 51 3.24 10.27 -0.87
C ASP A 51 1.81 9.70 -1.03
N VAL A 52 1.67 8.40 -0.77
CA VAL A 52 0.41 7.66 -0.98
C VAL A 52 -0.67 8.01 0.04
N HIS A 53 -0.29 8.54 1.21
CA HIS A 53 -1.23 8.95 2.24
C HIS A 53 -1.94 10.24 1.87
N ASP A 54 -1.21 11.29 1.47
CA ASP A 54 -1.83 12.54 1.05
C ASP A 54 -2.62 12.36 -0.25
N LEU A 55 -2.12 11.53 -1.16
CA LEU A 55 -2.89 11.11 -2.34
C LEU A 55 -4.17 10.37 -1.95
N GLY A 56 -4.12 9.46 -0.98
CA GLY A 56 -5.27 8.72 -0.46
C GLY A 56 -6.35 9.63 0.12
N ARG A 57 -5.94 10.59 0.96
CA ARG A 57 -6.84 11.62 1.53
C ARG A 57 -7.46 12.48 0.42
N TYR A 58 -6.65 12.94 -0.53
CA TYR A 58 -7.15 13.77 -1.64
C TYR A 58 -8.18 13.02 -2.49
N LEU A 59 -7.85 11.83 -2.98
CA LEU A 59 -8.71 11.05 -3.87
C LEU A 59 -10.01 10.63 -3.16
N SER A 60 -9.92 10.28 -1.88
CA SER A 60 -11.11 9.91 -1.11
C SER A 60 -11.98 11.11 -0.72
N GLY A 61 -11.38 12.18 -0.18
CA GLY A 61 -12.12 13.33 0.33
C GLY A 61 -12.57 14.31 -0.76
N THR A 62 -11.71 14.60 -1.73
CA THR A 62 -12.01 15.56 -2.81
C THR A 62 -12.78 14.91 -3.95
N CYS A 63 -12.40 13.68 -4.34
CA CYS A 63 -13.01 13.00 -5.48
C CYS A 63 -14.10 12.00 -5.10
N GLY A 64 -14.27 11.68 -3.81
CA GLY A 64 -15.29 10.76 -3.31
C GLY A 64 -15.01 9.29 -3.63
N PHE A 65 -13.76 8.93 -3.95
CA PHE A 65 -13.42 7.55 -4.30
C PHE A 65 -13.23 6.68 -3.05
N GLY A 66 -13.54 5.38 -3.19
CA GLY A 66 -13.00 4.37 -2.28
C GLY A 66 -11.53 4.16 -2.60
N VAL A 67 -10.65 4.35 -1.62
CA VAL A 67 -9.20 4.32 -1.83
C VAL A 67 -8.51 3.37 -0.85
N LEU A 68 -7.65 2.50 -1.37
CA LEU A 68 -6.75 1.63 -0.62
C LEU A 68 -5.31 2.02 -0.99
N ALA A 69 -4.62 2.70 -0.08
CA ALA A 69 -3.19 2.94 -0.20
C ALA A 69 -2.43 1.76 0.41
N HIS A 70 -1.24 1.49 -0.11
CA HIS A 70 -0.37 0.45 0.43
C HIS A 70 1.08 0.90 0.40
N SER A 71 1.84 0.40 1.36
CA SER A 71 3.29 0.49 1.39
C SER A 71 3.85 -0.90 1.72
N LEU A 72 4.97 -1.22 1.09
CA LEU A 72 5.77 -2.38 1.44
C LEU A 72 7.21 -1.91 1.67
N TYR A 73 7.80 -2.32 2.78
CA TYR A 73 9.12 -1.90 3.21
C TYR A 73 10.06 -3.08 3.40
N ASP A 74 11.17 -3.08 2.66
CA ASP A 74 12.29 -4.02 2.71
C ASP A 74 11.90 -5.51 2.68
N SER A 75 10.79 -5.84 2.03
CA SER A 75 10.17 -7.18 2.00
C SER A 75 9.64 -7.70 3.35
N ASP A 76 9.68 -6.89 4.41
CA ASP A 76 9.38 -7.32 5.78
C ASP A 76 7.98 -6.87 6.26
N LEU A 77 7.56 -5.68 5.85
CA LEU A 77 6.32 -5.07 6.32
C LEU A 77 5.43 -4.62 5.16
N LEU A 78 4.23 -5.19 5.07
CA LEU A 78 3.13 -4.71 4.24
C LEU A 78 2.15 -3.95 5.13
N SER A 79 1.91 -2.69 4.77
CA SER A 79 0.89 -1.86 5.37
C SER A 79 -0.19 -1.52 4.35
N LEU A 80 -1.46 -1.61 4.76
CA LEU A 80 -2.61 -1.27 3.94
C LEU A 80 -3.48 -0.25 4.67
N TYR A 81 -3.93 0.78 3.96
CA TYR A 81 -4.67 1.92 4.52
C TYR A 81 -5.92 2.19 3.71
N VAL A 82 -7.08 2.09 4.35
CA VAL A 82 -8.37 2.38 3.72
C VAL A 82 -8.77 3.80 4.01
N TYR A 83 -9.00 4.57 2.95
CA TYR A 83 -9.47 5.94 3.03
C TYR A 83 -10.93 6.05 2.61
N ARG A 84 -11.70 6.79 3.40
CA ARG A 84 -13.09 7.16 3.14
C ARG A 84 -13.33 8.61 3.57
N ASP A 85 -13.94 9.40 2.69
CA ASP A 85 -14.25 10.81 2.93
C ASP A 85 -13.02 11.65 3.37
N GLY A 86 -11.84 11.26 2.90
CA GLY A 86 -10.56 11.93 3.21
C GLY A 86 -9.89 11.48 4.50
N GLU A 87 -10.51 10.58 5.27
CA GLU A 87 -9.98 10.05 6.53
C GLU A 87 -9.49 8.61 6.35
N CYS A 88 -8.42 8.25 7.08
CA CYS A 88 -8.01 6.85 7.17
C CYS A 88 -8.93 6.16 8.19
N VAL A 89 -9.77 5.24 7.71
CA VAL A 89 -10.79 4.56 8.53
C VAL A 89 -10.38 3.16 8.95
N HIS A 90 -9.31 2.61 8.36
CA HIS A 90 -8.76 1.31 8.73
C HIS A 90 -7.30 1.20 8.32
N GLU A 91 -6.52 0.57 9.18
CA GLU A 91 -5.10 0.27 8.97
C GLU A 91 -4.86 -1.21 9.19
N TYR A 92 -4.10 -1.81 8.30
CA TYR A 92 -3.61 -3.18 8.44
C TYR A 92 -2.09 -3.18 8.37
N GLN A 93 -1.48 -4.02 9.20
CA GLN A 93 -0.04 -4.26 9.25
C GLN A 93 0.22 -5.76 9.23
N SER A 94 1.12 -6.22 8.38
CA SER A 94 1.43 -7.64 8.25
C SER A 94 2.21 -8.20 9.44
N GLU A 95 2.94 -7.35 10.16
CA GLU A 95 3.78 -7.74 11.30
C GLU A 95 3.96 -6.54 12.25
N MET A 96 3.38 -6.64 13.46
CA MET A 96 3.45 -5.58 14.48
C MET A 96 4.86 -5.36 15.03
N ALA A 97 5.70 -6.38 15.07
CA ALA A 97 7.05 -6.26 15.63
C ALA A 97 7.91 -5.25 14.83
N HIS A 98 7.60 -5.04 13.55
CA HIS A 98 8.30 -4.08 12.69
C HIS A 98 7.84 -2.63 12.85
N LEU A 99 6.82 -2.36 13.67
CA LEU A 99 6.33 -1.00 13.94
C LEU A 99 7.04 -0.32 15.12
N GLY A 100 7.85 -1.08 15.85
CA GLY A 100 8.56 -0.57 17.01
C GLY A 100 9.65 0.44 16.63
N THR A 101 9.72 1.54 17.37
CA THR A 101 10.80 2.54 17.20
C THR A 101 11.91 2.26 18.20
N PRO A 102 13.19 2.21 17.78
CA PRO A 102 14.30 2.13 18.71
C PRO A 102 14.33 3.35 19.64
N PHE A 103 14.40 3.11 20.95
CA PHE A 103 14.43 4.14 21.97
C PHE A 103 15.58 3.85 22.94
N GLU A 104 16.46 4.82 23.19
CA GLU A 104 17.48 4.73 24.23
C GLU A 104 16.92 5.33 25.51
N ASP A 105 16.86 4.55 26.59
CA ASP A 105 16.36 5.03 27.87
C ASP A 105 17.42 5.83 28.66
N ASP A 106 17.04 6.32 29.84
CA ASP A 106 17.92 7.14 30.69
C ASP A 106 19.16 6.39 31.20
N ASP A 107 19.15 5.05 31.16
CA ASP A 107 20.27 4.19 31.54
C ASP A 107 21.18 3.84 30.34
N GLY A 108 20.85 4.31 29.14
CA GLY A 108 21.55 4.02 27.89
C GLY A 108 21.23 2.63 27.33
N GLU A 109 20.15 1.99 27.80
CA GLU A 109 19.69 0.71 27.27
C GLU A 109 18.79 0.94 26.06
N MET A 110 19.02 0.17 24.99
CA MET A 110 18.15 0.19 23.83
C MET A 110 16.88 -0.62 24.10
N LYS A 111 15.73 0.04 23.95
CA LYS A 111 14.38 -0.49 24.03
C LYS A 111 13.68 -0.35 22.69
N VAL A 112 12.53 -1.02 22.56
CA VAL A 112 11.61 -0.86 21.45
C VAL A 112 10.35 -0.19 21.97
N GLU A 113 10.04 1.02 21.50
CA GLU A 113 8.78 1.69 21.79
C GLU A 113 7.72 1.28 20.78
N LEU A 114 6.61 0.72 21.25
CA LEU A 114 5.45 0.38 20.42
C LEU A 114 4.16 0.85 21.11
N GLY A 115 3.44 1.77 20.47
CA GLY A 115 2.19 2.30 21.01
C GLY A 115 2.34 3.04 22.36
N GLY A 116 3.51 3.64 22.62
CA GLY A 116 3.82 4.32 23.88
C GLY A 116 4.23 3.38 25.02
N VAL A 117 4.46 2.10 24.73
CA VAL A 117 4.98 1.11 25.69
C VAL A 117 6.39 0.73 25.28
N LEU A 118 7.31 0.72 26.25
CA LEU A 118 8.70 0.31 26.05
C LEU A 118 8.85 -1.18 26.35
N TYR A 119 9.46 -1.91 25.42
CA TYR A 119 9.79 -3.32 25.51
C TYR A 119 11.30 -3.52 25.47
N ASP A 120 11.79 -4.54 26.16
CA ASP A 120 13.15 -5.03 25.91
C ASP A 120 13.20 -5.65 24.50
N PRO A 121 14.31 -5.50 23.73
CA PRO A 121 14.40 -6.02 22.37
C PRO A 121 14.17 -7.53 22.25
N ASP A 122 14.52 -8.28 23.30
CA ASP A 122 14.35 -9.74 23.38
C ASP A 122 13.07 -10.17 24.13
N ASP A 123 12.18 -9.23 24.47
CA ASP A 123 10.97 -9.54 25.21
C ASP A 123 9.98 -10.34 24.34
N LYS A 124 9.66 -11.54 24.79
CA LYS A 124 8.64 -12.41 24.17
C LYS A 124 7.22 -11.84 24.29
N SER A 125 7.02 -10.80 25.10
CA SER A 125 5.76 -10.09 25.24
C SER A 125 5.54 -9.02 24.17
N LEU A 126 6.58 -8.69 23.38
CA LEU A 126 6.47 -7.75 22.26
C LEU A 126 5.35 -8.22 21.31
N PRO A 127 4.33 -7.38 21.05
CA PRO A 127 3.28 -7.72 20.10
C PRO A 127 3.83 -8.10 18.73
N SER A 128 3.44 -9.28 18.24
CA SER A 128 3.88 -9.84 16.97
C SER A 128 2.71 -10.30 16.12
N GLY A 129 2.97 -10.48 14.83
CA GLY A 129 2.00 -10.95 13.84
C GLY A 129 1.12 -9.82 13.30
N PRO A 130 0.14 -10.17 12.44
CA PRO A 130 -0.64 -9.16 11.74
C PRO A 130 -1.67 -8.46 12.63
N CYS A 131 -1.91 -7.18 12.38
CA CYS A 131 -3.00 -6.41 12.99
C CYS A 131 -3.89 -5.77 11.93
N GLY A 132 -5.17 -5.52 12.27
CA GLY A 132 -6.14 -4.97 11.32
C GLY A 132 -6.57 -5.95 10.22
N ALA A 133 -6.44 -7.27 10.44
CA ALA A 133 -6.78 -8.32 9.47
C ALA A 133 -8.30 -8.55 9.29
N ASP A 134 -9.08 -7.47 9.12
CA ASP A 134 -10.52 -7.51 8.87
C ASP A 134 -10.81 -7.57 7.37
N ALA A 135 -11.17 -8.76 6.88
CA ALA A 135 -11.44 -8.99 5.46
C ALA A 135 -12.63 -8.17 4.92
N GLU A 136 -13.65 -7.90 5.74
CA GLU A 136 -14.87 -7.20 5.29
C GLU A 136 -14.56 -5.78 4.83
N VAL A 137 -13.58 -5.14 5.46
CA VAL A 137 -13.13 -3.78 5.12
C VAL A 137 -12.48 -3.73 3.73
N PHE A 138 -11.87 -4.83 3.27
CA PHE A 138 -11.17 -4.89 1.99
C PHE A 138 -12.05 -5.36 0.82
N VAL A 139 -13.17 -6.06 1.08
CA VAL A 139 -14.08 -6.55 0.02
C VAL A 139 -14.51 -5.48 -0.99
N PRO A 140 -14.87 -4.24 -0.59
CA PRO A 140 -15.25 -3.20 -1.54
C PRO A 140 -14.18 -2.90 -2.60
N PHE A 141 -12.91 -3.20 -2.33
CA PHE A 141 -11.81 -3.00 -3.26
C PHE A 141 -11.64 -4.13 -4.28
N GLY A 142 -12.21 -5.30 -4.01
CA GLY A 142 -12.19 -6.42 -4.95
C GLY A 142 -13.15 -6.23 -6.13
N SER A 143 -13.11 -7.19 -7.05
CA SER A 143 -14.00 -7.27 -8.20
C SER A 143 -14.72 -8.62 -8.23
N GLY A 144 -16.01 -8.64 -8.54
CA GLY A 144 -16.81 -9.87 -8.56
C GLY A 144 -16.92 -10.53 -7.18
N ASP A 145 -16.97 -11.87 -7.17
CA ASP A 145 -17.15 -12.66 -5.94
C ASP A 145 -15.81 -12.84 -5.22
N VAL A 146 -15.60 -12.05 -4.17
CA VAL A 146 -14.43 -12.14 -3.29
C VAL A 146 -14.65 -13.26 -2.26
N ASP A 147 -13.70 -14.18 -2.18
CA ASP A 147 -13.66 -15.21 -1.14
C ASP A 147 -13.19 -14.61 0.19
N LEU A 148 -14.16 -14.26 1.03
CA LEU A 148 -13.95 -13.64 2.35
C LEU A 148 -13.08 -14.48 3.28
N ASP A 149 -13.30 -15.79 3.31
CA ASP A 149 -12.58 -16.69 4.21
C ASP A 149 -11.11 -16.79 3.80
N ARG A 150 -10.86 -16.93 2.50
CA ARG A 150 -9.51 -16.93 1.94
C ARG A 150 -8.81 -15.59 2.15
N LEU A 151 -9.49 -14.47 1.92
CA LEU A 151 -8.92 -13.14 2.14
C LEU A 151 -8.54 -12.94 3.62
N GLY A 152 -9.43 -13.31 4.54
CA GLY A 152 -9.15 -13.23 5.98
C GLY A 152 -7.99 -14.11 6.42
N ALA A 153 -7.88 -15.32 5.88
CA ALA A 153 -6.73 -16.19 6.12
C ALA A 153 -5.41 -15.53 5.68
N LEU A 154 -5.35 -15.02 4.45
CA LEU A 154 -4.15 -14.37 3.92
C LEU A 154 -3.73 -13.13 4.72
N LEU A 155 -4.70 -12.32 5.17
CA LEU A 155 -4.42 -11.15 6.03
C LEU A 155 -3.85 -11.56 7.40
N ARG A 156 -4.27 -12.70 7.95
CA ARG A 156 -3.67 -13.27 9.17
C ARG A 156 -2.34 -13.96 8.93
N GLY A 157 -1.85 -14.01 7.69
CA GLY A 157 -0.64 -14.75 7.31
C GLY A 157 -0.86 -16.26 7.17
N ASP A 158 -2.10 -16.72 7.27
CA ASP A 158 -2.47 -18.13 7.08
C ASP A 158 -2.51 -18.48 5.58
N GLY A 159 -2.18 -19.74 5.24
CA GLY A 159 -2.40 -20.28 3.90
C GLY A 159 -1.36 -19.92 2.84
N LEU A 160 -0.24 -19.32 3.24
CA LEU A 160 0.99 -19.22 2.44
C LEU A 160 1.96 -20.32 2.87
N ASP A 161 2.78 -20.82 1.95
CA ASP A 161 3.86 -21.76 2.29
C ASP A 161 4.91 -21.06 3.18
N GLU A 162 5.67 -21.80 4.00
CA GLU A 162 6.64 -21.21 4.95
C GLU A 162 7.64 -20.26 4.26
N ASP A 163 8.11 -20.62 3.06
CA ASP A 163 9.00 -19.79 2.25
C ASP A 163 8.32 -18.51 1.72
N GLU A 164 7.00 -18.54 1.50
CA GLU A 164 6.21 -17.40 1.03
C GLU A 164 5.80 -16.48 2.18
N GLN A 165 5.58 -17.03 3.38
CA GLN A 165 5.30 -16.26 4.60
C GLN A 165 6.47 -15.34 4.97
N MET A 166 7.69 -15.72 4.57
CA MET A 166 8.92 -14.98 4.85
C MET A 166 8.94 -13.60 4.18
N PHE A 167 8.14 -13.36 3.14
CA PHE A 167 8.19 -12.14 2.35
C PHE A 167 6.82 -11.46 2.25
N ALA A 168 6.74 -10.22 2.72
CA ALA A 168 5.51 -9.42 2.72
C ALA A 168 4.95 -9.20 1.30
N GLU A 169 5.78 -9.23 0.26
CA GLU A 169 5.35 -9.05 -1.12
C GLU A 169 4.53 -10.24 -1.64
N SER A 170 4.86 -11.46 -1.20
CA SER A 170 4.11 -12.67 -1.52
C SER A 170 2.71 -12.59 -0.92
N ARG A 171 2.60 -12.08 0.31
CA ARG A 171 1.32 -11.81 0.96
C ARG A 171 0.53 -10.74 0.20
N HIS A 172 1.15 -9.63 -0.18
CA HIS A 172 0.47 -8.58 -0.95
C HIS A 172 -0.06 -9.10 -2.29
N TRP A 173 0.76 -9.89 -2.99
CA TRP A 173 0.38 -10.54 -4.24
C TRP A 173 -0.82 -11.48 -4.06
N ALA A 174 -0.81 -12.30 -3.01
CA ALA A 174 -1.91 -13.22 -2.70
C ALA A 174 -3.20 -12.48 -2.32
N VAL A 175 -3.11 -11.40 -1.53
CA VAL A 175 -4.25 -10.54 -1.18
C VAL A 175 -4.86 -9.90 -2.43
N ALA A 176 -4.05 -9.38 -3.35
CA ALA A 176 -4.53 -8.82 -4.60
C ALA A 176 -5.27 -9.87 -5.46
N GLN A 177 -4.77 -11.11 -5.51
CA GLN A 177 -5.47 -12.21 -6.18
C GLN A 177 -6.78 -12.59 -5.51
N ALA A 178 -6.83 -12.63 -4.17
CA ALA A 178 -8.05 -12.94 -3.42
C ALA A 178 -9.14 -11.87 -3.62
N LEU A 179 -8.73 -10.63 -3.89
CA LEU A 179 -9.61 -9.54 -4.31
C LEU A 179 -10.01 -9.60 -5.80
N ASN A 180 -9.59 -10.64 -6.53
CA ASN A 180 -9.78 -10.81 -7.98
C ASN A 180 -9.22 -9.64 -8.81
N LEU A 181 -8.06 -9.11 -8.40
CA LEU A 181 -7.35 -8.04 -9.09
C LEU A 181 -6.12 -8.58 -9.81
N GLN A 182 -5.67 -7.87 -10.85
CA GLN A 182 -4.35 -8.09 -11.42
C GLN A 182 -3.28 -7.62 -10.42
N PRO A 183 -2.40 -8.50 -9.90
CA PRO A 183 -1.48 -8.12 -8.80
C PRO A 183 -0.30 -7.25 -9.25
N ALA A 184 0.23 -7.50 -10.45
CA ALA A 184 1.51 -6.91 -10.88
C ALA A 184 1.59 -5.37 -10.81
N PRO A 185 0.52 -4.59 -11.11
CA PRO A 185 0.52 -3.14 -10.92
C PRO A 185 0.42 -2.68 -9.45
N LEU A 186 -0.01 -3.54 -8.53
CA LEU A 186 -0.13 -3.25 -7.10
C LEU A 186 1.13 -3.65 -6.34
N THR A 187 1.90 -4.62 -6.84
CA THR A 187 3.07 -5.17 -6.14
C THR A 187 4.39 -4.70 -6.74
N GLY A 188 4.43 -3.46 -7.22
CA GLY A 188 5.57 -2.95 -7.99
C GLY A 188 5.78 -1.45 -7.81
N ALA A 189 7.05 -1.06 -7.79
CA ALA A 189 7.44 0.34 -7.70
C ALA A 189 7.43 1.02 -9.08
N TYR A 190 7.03 2.30 -9.12
CA TYR A 190 7.08 3.12 -10.33
C TYR A 190 8.48 3.13 -10.96
N ARG A 191 9.55 3.15 -10.15
CA ARG A 191 10.93 3.14 -10.66
C ARG A 191 11.33 1.85 -11.40
N TYR A 192 10.55 0.78 -11.33
CA TYR A 192 10.81 -0.44 -12.11
C TYR A 192 9.77 -0.68 -13.20
N ALA A 193 8.69 0.10 -13.22
CA ALA A 193 7.59 -0.03 -14.16
C ALA A 193 7.80 0.76 -15.46
N LYS A 194 7.24 0.22 -16.56
CA LYS A 194 7.00 0.92 -17.81
C LYS A 194 5.53 0.81 -18.18
N VAL A 195 4.97 1.84 -18.83
CA VAL A 195 3.58 1.82 -19.31
C VAL A 195 3.34 0.63 -20.25
N SER A 196 4.33 0.25 -21.06
CA SER A 196 4.26 -0.89 -21.98
C SER A 196 4.10 -2.26 -21.29
N ASP A 197 4.39 -2.34 -19.99
CA ASP A 197 4.30 -3.59 -19.24
C ASP A 197 2.84 -3.94 -18.87
N TYR A 198 1.94 -2.97 -19.01
CA TYR A 198 0.56 -3.07 -18.54
C TYR A 198 -0.45 -2.71 -19.64
N PRO A 199 -1.27 -3.67 -20.09
CA PRO A 199 -2.32 -3.39 -21.07
C PRO A 199 -3.32 -2.33 -20.58
N GLY A 200 -3.56 -1.31 -21.41
CA GLY A 200 -4.49 -0.22 -21.09
C GLY A 200 -3.96 0.80 -20.09
N ALA A 201 -2.69 0.72 -19.68
CA ALA A 201 -2.09 1.71 -18.81
C ALA A 201 -1.84 3.04 -19.52
N VAL A 202 -1.89 4.12 -18.75
CA VAL A 202 -1.60 5.48 -19.20
C VAL A 202 -0.66 6.17 -18.22
N LEU A 203 0.21 7.03 -18.73
CA LEU A 203 1.01 7.92 -17.91
C LEU A 203 0.25 9.25 -17.70
N VAL A 204 0.16 9.68 -16.46
CA VAL A 204 -0.28 11.02 -16.08
C VAL A 204 0.92 11.79 -15.54
N GLY A 205 1.06 13.07 -15.93
CA GLY A 205 2.20 13.92 -15.57
C GLY A 205 3.38 13.84 -16.56
N PRO A 206 4.47 14.61 -16.29
CA PRO A 206 5.67 14.62 -17.12
C PRO A 206 6.30 13.23 -17.24
N SER A 207 6.96 12.99 -18.38
CA SER A 207 7.60 11.70 -18.62
C SER A 207 8.75 11.47 -17.63
N ARG A 208 9.12 10.20 -17.47
CA ARG A 208 10.20 9.77 -16.57
C ARG A 208 11.54 10.44 -16.88
N ASP A 209 11.74 10.83 -18.14
CA ASP A 209 12.93 11.50 -18.67
C ASP A 209 12.87 13.04 -18.57
N GLU A 210 11.73 13.60 -18.13
CA GLU A 210 11.57 15.04 -17.93
C GLU A 210 11.77 15.41 -16.44
N PRO A 211 12.56 16.45 -16.15
CA PRO A 211 12.72 16.93 -14.78
C PRO A 211 11.37 17.44 -14.25
N SER A 212 10.94 16.89 -13.11
CA SER A 212 9.75 17.38 -12.40
C SER A 212 9.98 18.83 -12.00
N ALA A 213 9.17 19.75 -12.51
CA ALA A 213 8.98 21.04 -11.85
C ALA A 213 8.32 20.71 -10.49
N GLY A 214 8.96 21.10 -9.38
CA GLY A 214 8.58 20.65 -8.04
C GLY A 214 7.10 20.90 -7.73
N ALA A 215 6.36 19.83 -7.49
CA ALA A 215 5.01 19.90 -6.96
C ALA A 215 5.11 20.02 -5.43
N ALA A 216 4.89 21.23 -4.93
CA ALA A 216 4.56 21.44 -3.53
C ALA A 216 3.05 21.25 -3.40
N LEU A 217 2.61 20.13 -2.83
CA LEU A 217 1.28 20.03 -2.25
C LEU A 217 1.20 21.10 -1.15
N ARG A 218 0.29 22.06 -1.31
CA ARG A 218 -0.04 23.13 -0.33
C ARG A 218 -1.50 23.02 0.06
#